data_AF-A0A965VA04-F1
#
_entry.id   AF-A0A965VA04-F1
#
_cell.length_a   1.000
_cell.length_b   1.000
_cell.length_c   1.000
_cell.angle_alpha   90.00
_cell.angle_beta   90.00
_cell.angle_gamma   90.00
#
_symmetry.space_group_name_H-M   'P 1'
#
loop_
_entity.id
_entity.type
_entity.pdbx_description
1 polymer ?
#
loop_
_entity_poly.entity_id
_entity_poly.type
_entity_poly.pdbx_seq_one_letter_code
_entity_poly.pdbx_strand_id
1 'polypeptide(L)'
;MANTAYSQDFLERVIQCFLNRGKRSARDIAKEFGISHSTLGEWLSGLSLPGQNAAVPVLAEDWPAAKKFQTVSLFDALQDEERGEFLRKQGLTTAYINRWRSALLGALDTRDQEKIRLEQRVRSLEKELEKKDKALAEAAALLILQKKSQRLFLDEE
;
A
#
# COMPACT_ATOMS: atom_id res chain seq x y z
N MET A 1 -11.35 12.48 -21.96
CA MET A 1 -12.81 12.27 -21.86
C MET A 1 -13.37 13.39 -21.01
N ALA A 2 -14.46 14.02 -21.45
CA ALA A 2 -14.93 15.30 -20.93
C ALA A 2 -15.25 15.23 -19.43
N ASN A 3 -14.58 16.06 -18.63
CA ASN A 3 -14.91 16.32 -17.24
C ASN A 3 -16.14 17.23 -17.22
N THR A 4 -17.31 16.66 -17.51
CA THR A 4 -18.58 17.38 -17.43
C THR A 4 -18.92 17.53 -15.96
N ALA A 5 -18.70 18.72 -15.41
CA ALA A 5 -19.17 19.09 -14.09
C ALA A 5 -20.71 19.09 -14.11
N TYR A 6 -21.31 17.98 -13.69
CA TYR A 6 -22.76 17.88 -13.52
C TYR A 6 -23.17 18.76 -12.33
N SER A 7 -24.28 19.50 -12.48
CA SER A 7 -24.84 20.32 -11.39
C SER A 7 -25.22 19.45 -10.19
N GLN A 8 -25.01 19.95 -8.97
CA GLN A 8 -25.36 19.22 -7.74
C GLN A 8 -26.86 18.88 -7.68
N ASP A 9 -27.73 19.79 -8.12
CA ASP A 9 -29.18 19.56 -8.18
C ASP A 9 -29.55 18.39 -9.10
N PHE A 10 -28.79 18.19 -10.18
CA PHE A 10 -29.00 17.10 -11.11
C PHE A 10 -28.55 15.77 -10.50
N LEU A 11 -27.39 15.77 -9.84
CA LEU A 11 -26.88 14.62 -9.09
C LEU A 11 -27.90 14.15 -8.04
N GLU A 12 -28.43 15.07 -7.24
CA GLU A 12 -29.41 14.75 -6.19
C GLU A 12 -30.68 14.12 -6.76
N ARG A 13 -31.19 14.62 -7.88
CA ARG A 13 -32.37 14.04 -8.55
C ARG A 13 -32.11 12.62 -9.04
N VAL A 14 -30.94 12.36 -9.64
CA VAL A 14 -30.55 11.02 -10.11
C VAL A 14 -30.41 10.06 -8.94
N ILE A 15 -29.79 10.50 -7.83
CA ILE A 15 -29.66 9.70 -6.61
C ILE A 15 -31.02 9.41 -5.98
N GLN A 16 -31.91 10.40 -5.89
CA GLN A 16 -33.27 10.21 -5.36
C GLN A 16 -34.08 9.23 -6.22
N CYS A 17 -33.96 9.32 -7.55
CA CYS A 17 -34.55 8.33 -8.46
C CYS A 17 -33.96 6.94 -8.25
N PHE A 18 -32.64 6.85 -8.03
CA PHE A 18 -31.95 5.59 -7.73
C PHE A 18 -32.35 4.99 -6.38
N LEU A 19 -32.52 5.79 -5.34
CA LEU A 19 -32.97 5.34 -4.02
C LEU A 19 -34.42 4.83 -4.09
N ASN A 20 -35.27 5.49 -4.87
CA ASN A 20 -36.69 5.14 -5.04
C ASN A 20 -36.95 4.16 -6.20
N ARG A 21 -35.89 3.53 -6.74
CA ARG A 21 -35.96 2.77 -8.00
C ARG A 21 -36.75 1.47 -7.95
N GLY A 22 -37.07 0.96 -6.76
CA GLY A 22 -37.74 -0.34 -6.57
C GLY A 22 -37.02 -1.45 -7.33
N LYS A 23 -37.67 -2.02 -8.37
CA LYS A 23 -37.14 -3.12 -9.21
C LYS A 23 -36.28 -2.67 -10.41
N ARG A 24 -36.13 -1.36 -10.65
CA ARG A 24 -35.38 -0.85 -11.81
C ARG A 24 -33.87 -1.02 -11.62
N SER A 25 -33.15 -1.36 -12.68
CA SER A 25 -31.69 -1.53 -12.61
C SER A 25 -30.95 -0.19 -12.73
N ALA A 26 -29.73 -0.13 -12.22
CA ALA A 26 -28.84 1.03 -12.37
C ALA A 26 -28.64 1.43 -13.85
N ARG A 27 -28.69 0.45 -14.75
CA ARG A 27 -28.52 0.64 -16.20
C ARG A 27 -29.72 1.30 -16.86
N ASP A 28 -30.92 1.03 -16.37
CA ASP A 28 -32.15 1.63 -16.91
C ASP A 28 -32.23 3.12 -16.54
N ILE A 29 -31.84 3.45 -15.31
CA ILE A 29 -31.77 4.83 -14.82
C ILE A 29 -30.68 5.61 -15.57
N ALA A 30 -29.50 5.02 -15.78
CA ALA A 30 -28.44 5.65 -16.56
C ALA A 30 -28.91 6.00 -17.99
N LYS A 31 -29.68 5.12 -18.64
CA LYS A 31 -30.27 5.39 -19.96
C LYS A 31 -31.33 6.49 -19.93
N GLU A 32 -32.18 6.53 -18.90
CA GLU A 32 -33.25 7.52 -18.73
C GLU A 32 -32.69 8.95 -18.59
N PHE A 33 -31.58 9.10 -17.86
CA PHE A 33 -30.91 10.40 -17.67
C PHE A 33 -29.80 10.68 -18.69
N GLY A 34 -29.55 9.78 -19.65
CA GLY A 34 -28.54 9.96 -20.69
C GLY A 34 -27.09 9.92 -20.20
N ILE A 35 -26.83 9.25 -19.07
CA ILE A 35 -25.52 9.19 -18.40
C ILE A 35 -24.88 7.82 -18.66
N SER A 36 -23.55 7.75 -18.69
CA SER A 36 -22.84 6.46 -18.69
C SER A 36 -23.08 5.69 -17.39
N HIS A 37 -23.26 4.38 -17.49
CA HIS A 37 -23.35 3.48 -16.34
C HIS A 37 -22.13 3.58 -15.41
N SER A 38 -20.94 3.83 -15.97
CA SER A 38 -19.71 4.02 -15.19
C SER A 38 -19.77 5.26 -14.29
N THR A 39 -20.28 6.38 -14.81
CA THR A 39 -20.41 7.64 -14.07
C THR A 39 -21.42 7.53 -12.94
N LEU A 40 -22.55 6.87 -13.20
CA LEU A 40 -23.56 6.59 -12.16
C LEU A 40 -22.98 5.67 -11.06
N GLY A 41 -22.17 4.67 -11.43
CA GLY A 41 -21.48 3.80 -10.47
C GLY A 41 -20.44 4.54 -9.62
N GLU A 42 -19.72 5.49 -10.18
CA GLU A 42 -18.72 6.30 -9.47
C GLU A 42 -19.37 7.22 -8.43
N TRP A 43 -20.49 7.86 -8.80
CA TRP A 43 -21.31 8.64 -7.86
C TRP A 43 -21.90 7.77 -6.76
N LEU A 44 -22.36 6.58 -7.11
CA LEU A 44 -22.91 5.64 -6.15
C LEU A 44 -21.87 5.10 -5.18
N SER A 45 -20.65 4.89 -5.65
CA SER A 45 -19.54 4.44 -4.82
C SER A 45 -19.07 5.53 -3.85
N GLY A 46 -19.20 6.81 -4.24
CA GLY A 46 -18.94 7.96 -3.37
C GLY A 46 -20.04 8.21 -2.33
N LEU A 47 -21.26 7.73 -2.58
CA LEU A 47 -22.38 7.82 -1.64
C LEU A 47 -22.44 6.53 -0.83
N SER A 48 -22.13 6.62 0.46
CA SER A 48 -22.29 5.49 1.37
C SER A 48 -23.77 5.12 1.49
N LEU A 49 -24.26 4.29 0.57
CA LEU A 49 -25.64 3.86 0.55
C LEU A 49 -25.89 2.82 1.65
N PRO A 50 -26.98 2.94 2.42
CA PRO A 50 -27.37 1.91 3.37
C PRO A 50 -27.68 0.61 2.60
N GLY A 51 -26.82 -0.39 2.78
CA GLY A 51 -26.91 -1.70 2.12
C GLY A 51 -25.74 -2.03 1.17
N GLN A 52 -24.86 -1.09 0.83
CA GLN A 52 -23.62 -1.38 0.09
C GLN A 52 -22.39 -1.62 0.98
N ASN A 53 -22.54 -1.54 2.31
CA ASN A 53 -21.60 -2.13 3.26
C ASN A 53 -21.77 -3.67 3.36
N ALA A 54 -22.11 -4.35 2.25
CA ALA A 54 -21.64 -5.71 2.09
C ALA A 54 -20.14 -5.56 1.88
N ALA A 55 -19.39 -5.49 3.00
CA ALA A 55 -17.95 -5.44 3.01
C ALA A 55 -17.47 -6.38 1.92
N VAL A 56 -16.86 -5.83 0.87
CA VAL A 56 -16.11 -6.63 -0.11
C VAL A 56 -15.32 -7.60 0.76
N PRO A 57 -15.51 -8.92 0.64
CA PRO A 57 -14.90 -9.86 1.56
C PRO A 57 -13.41 -9.58 1.50
N VAL A 58 -12.89 -8.95 2.57
CA VAL A 58 -11.48 -8.58 2.65
C VAL A 58 -10.78 -9.91 2.51
N LEU A 59 -10.05 -10.07 1.41
CA LEU A 59 -9.37 -11.31 1.10
C LEU A 59 -8.57 -11.69 2.33
N ALA A 60 -8.56 -12.96 2.73
CA ALA A 60 -7.86 -13.39 3.94
C ALA A 60 -6.41 -12.85 3.98
N GLU A 61 -5.78 -12.70 2.82
CA GLU A 61 -4.47 -12.09 2.62
C GLU A 61 -4.35 -10.62 3.01
N ASP A 62 -5.40 -9.82 2.95
CA ASP A 62 -5.38 -8.39 3.28
C ASP A 62 -5.65 -8.12 4.77
N TRP A 63 -5.79 -9.18 5.58
CA TRP A 63 -6.00 -8.99 7.02
C TRP A 63 -4.77 -8.37 7.69
N PRO A 64 -4.97 -7.46 8.66
CA PRO A 64 -3.87 -6.89 9.42
C PRO A 64 -3.11 -7.99 10.17
N ALA A 65 -1.79 -7.83 10.28
CA ALA A 65 -0.90 -8.85 10.87
C ALA A 65 -1.33 -9.27 12.29
N ALA A 66 -1.77 -8.31 13.11
CA ALA A 66 -2.28 -8.59 14.45
C ALA A 66 -3.51 -9.53 14.45
N LYS A 67 -4.44 -9.33 13.51
CA LYS A 67 -5.64 -10.18 13.37
C LYS A 67 -5.29 -11.58 12.86
N LYS A 68 -4.35 -11.68 11.90
CA LYS A 68 -3.83 -12.96 11.42
C LYS A 68 -3.20 -13.75 12.57
N PHE A 69 -2.35 -13.10 13.36
CA PHE A 69 -1.72 -13.73 14.53
C PHE A 69 -2.75 -14.21 15.55
N GLN A 70 -3.71 -13.37 15.95
CA GLN A 70 -4.77 -13.77 16.87
C GLN A 70 -5.56 -14.97 16.33
N THR A 71 -5.86 -14.98 15.04
CA THR A 71 -6.61 -16.08 14.42
C THR A 71 -5.82 -17.38 14.41
N VAL A 72 -4.51 -17.34 14.12
CA VAL A 72 -3.62 -18.51 14.21
C VAL A 72 -3.52 -19.00 15.67
N SER A 73 -3.38 -18.08 16.63
CA SER A 73 -3.29 -18.42 18.05
C SER A 73 -4.58 -19.06 18.58
N LEU A 74 -5.74 -18.54 18.18
CA LEU A 74 -7.04 -19.12 18.55
C LEU A 74 -7.25 -20.48 17.90
N PHE A 75 -6.86 -20.63 16.63
CA PHE A 75 -6.92 -21.92 15.93
C PHE A 75 -6.05 -22.98 16.59
N ASP A 76 -4.85 -22.63 17.04
CA ASP A 76 -3.96 -23.55 17.75
C ASP A 76 -4.51 -23.97 19.12
N ALA A 77 -5.27 -23.10 19.79
CA ALA A 77 -5.88 -23.36 21.10
C ALA A 77 -7.16 -24.24 21.05
N LEU A 78 -7.81 -24.33 19.89
CA LEU A 78 -9.05 -25.10 19.70
C LEU A 78 -8.77 -26.60 19.49
N GLN A 79 -9.73 -27.45 19.88
CA GLN A 79 -9.70 -28.89 19.61
C GLN A 79 -10.02 -29.21 18.13
N ASP A 80 -9.66 -30.40 17.66
CA ASP A 80 -9.77 -30.79 16.25
C ASP A 80 -11.20 -30.71 15.70
N GLU A 81 -12.19 -31.00 16.54
CA GLU A 81 -13.61 -30.90 16.19
C GLU A 81 -14.05 -29.44 15.97
N GLU A 82 -13.53 -28.51 16.79
CA GLU A 82 -13.91 -27.10 16.79
C GLU A 82 -13.15 -26.29 15.72
N ARG A 83 -11.96 -26.75 15.32
CA ARG A 83 -11.13 -26.13 14.26
C ARG A 83 -11.88 -26.04 12.93
N GLY A 84 -12.61 -27.10 12.57
CA GLY A 84 -13.40 -27.13 11.34
C GLY A 84 -14.55 -26.11 11.34
N GLU A 85 -15.23 -25.94 12.47
CA GLU A 85 -16.28 -24.93 12.61
C GLU A 85 -15.72 -23.51 12.63
N PHE A 86 -14.60 -23.32 13.31
CA PHE A 86 -13.91 -22.03 13.38
C PHE A 86 -13.48 -21.53 12.00
N LEU A 87 -12.87 -22.40 11.19
CA LEU A 87 -12.47 -22.10 9.81
C LEU A 87 -13.66 -21.67 8.95
N ARG A 88 -14.80 -22.37 9.06
CA ARG A 88 -16.03 -22.02 8.34
C ARG A 88 -16.60 -20.68 8.80
N LYS A 89 -16.63 -20.42 10.11
CA LYS A 89 -17.09 -19.13 10.67
C LYS A 89 -16.24 -17.95 10.21
N GLN A 90 -14.93 -18.15 10.07
CA GLN A 90 -14.00 -17.12 9.62
C GLN A 90 -13.88 -17.01 8.09
N GLY A 91 -14.47 -17.96 7.33
CA GLY A 91 -14.30 -18.03 5.87
C GLY A 91 -12.88 -18.36 5.43
N LEU A 92 -12.12 -19.10 6.25
CA LEU A 92 -10.72 -19.43 6.04
C LEU A 92 -10.52 -20.91 5.74
N THR A 93 -9.48 -21.22 4.97
CA THR A 93 -9.01 -22.59 4.73
C THR A 93 -7.79 -22.87 5.60
N THR A 94 -7.58 -24.12 6.01
CA THR A 94 -6.40 -24.58 6.76
C THR A 94 -5.08 -24.15 6.10
N ALA A 95 -5.04 -24.08 4.76
CA ALA A 95 -3.88 -23.60 4.01
C ALA A 95 -3.47 -22.16 4.37
N TYR A 96 -4.43 -21.26 4.61
CA TYR A 96 -4.14 -19.88 5.02
C TYR A 96 -3.52 -19.82 6.40
N ILE A 97 -4.04 -20.61 7.35
CA ILE A 97 -3.51 -20.67 8.72
C ILE A 97 -2.08 -21.22 8.72
N ASN A 98 -1.84 -22.32 8.00
CA ASN A 98 -0.49 -22.89 7.88
C ASN A 98 0.48 -21.90 7.23
N ARG A 99 0.05 -21.19 6.18
CA ARG A 99 0.88 -20.16 5.54
C ARG A 99 1.21 -19.02 6.50
N TRP A 100 0.25 -18.53 7.27
CA TRP A 100 0.50 -17.48 8.26
C TRP A 100 1.40 -17.96 9.38
N ARG A 101 1.24 -19.20 9.85
CA ARG A 101 2.13 -19.83 10.82
C ARG A 101 3.57 -19.87 10.31
N SER A 102 3.78 -20.39 9.10
CA SER A 102 5.10 -20.46 8.46
C SER A 102 5.70 -19.07 8.23
N ALA A 103 4.90 -18.08 7.83
CA ALA A 103 5.36 -16.71 7.65
C ALA A 103 5.78 -16.06 8.97
N LEU A 104 5.03 -16.30 10.06
CA LEU A 104 5.36 -15.79 11.40
C LEU A 104 6.66 -16.42 11.92
N LEU A 105 6.81 -17.74 11.81
CA LEU A 105 8.03 -18.45 12.22
C LEU A 105 9.22 -18.01 11.36
N GLY A 106 9.05 -17.95 10.03
CA GLY A 106 10.09 -17.48 9.13
C GLY A 106 10.53 -16.04 9.42
N ALA A 107 9.60 -15.14 9.74
CA ALA A 107 9.92 -13.76 10.11
C ALA A 107 10.70 -13.65 11.43
N LEU A 108 10.53 -14.59 12.35
CA LEU A 108 11.33 -14.64 13.59
C LEU A 108 12.76 -15.15 13.30
N ASP A 109 12.91 -16.16 12.46
CA ASP A 109 14.22 -16.74 12.12
C ASP A 109 15.06 -15.84 11.18
N THR A 110 14.44 -15.11 10.25
CA THR A 110 15.18 -14.32 9.25
C THR A 110 15.57 -12.92 9.73
N ARG A 111 14.95 -12.43 10.81
CA ARG A 111 15.15 -11.05 11.30
C ARG A 111 16.61 -10.76 11.64
N ASP A 112 17.30 -11.73 12.22
CA ASP A 112 18.71 -11.56 12.60
C ASP A 112 19.64 -11.62 11.38
N GLN A 113 19.32 -12.46 10.39
CA GLN A 113 20.12 -12.58 9.17
C GLN A 113 20.02 -11.33 8.28
N GLU A 114 18.81 -10.78 8.14
CA GLU A 114 18.58 -9.58 7.33
C GLU A 114 19.22 -8.35 7.99
N LYS A 115 19.10 -8.21 9.31
CA LYS A 115 19.78 -7.15 10.07
C LYS A 115 21.29 -7.19 9.88
N ILE A 116 21.91 -8.37 10.00
CA ILE A 116 23.36 -8.53 9.80
C ILE A 116 23.77 -8.12 8.37
N ARG A 117 23.00 -8.52 7.35
CA ARG A 117 23.26 -8.15 5.95
C ARG A 117 23.16 -6.64 5.73
N LEU A 118 22.13 -6.01 6.30
CA LEU A 118 21.94 -4.56 6.21
C LEU A 118 23.09 -3.82 6.90
N GLU A 119 23.51 -4.24 8.10
CA GLU A 119 24.64 -3.65 8.81
C GLU A 119 25.97 -3.78 8.05
N GLN A 120 26.20 -4.91 7.38
CA GLN A 120 27.36 -5.09 6.51
C GLN A 120 27.29 -4.16 5.30
N ARG A 121 26.11 -4.00 4.70
CA ARG A 121 25.92 -3.10 3.56
C ARG A 121 26.15 -1.65 3.97
N VAL A 122 25.59 -1.21 5.09
CA VAL A 122 25.81 0.14 5.64
C VAL A 122 27.31 0.40 5.84
N ARG A 123 28.03 -0.50 6.52
CA ARG A 123 29.49 -0.36 6.71
C ARG A 123 30.27 -0.31 5.39
N SER A 124 29.86 -1.07 4.37
CA SER A 124 30.49 -1.02 3.06
C SER A 124 30.29 0.34 2.38
N LEU A 125 29.07 0.87 2.47
CA LEU A 125 28.71 2.16 1.87
C LEU A 125 29.39 3.32 2.59
N GLU A 126 29.48 3.28 3.93
CA GLU A 126 30.20 4.28 4.72
C GLU A 126 31.68 4.34 4.33
N LYS A 127 32.34 3.19 4.13
CA LYS A 127 33.73 3.14 3.67
C LYS A 127 33.91 3.68 2.26
N GLU A 128 32.98 3.40 1.36
CA GLU A 128 33.01 3.95 0.01
C GLU A 128 32.80 5.47 0.03
N LEU A 129 31.90 5.95 0.88
CA LEU A 129 31.66 7.38 1.08
C LEU A 129 32.93 8.07 1.59
N GLU A 130 33.57 7.54 2.64
CA GLU A 130 34.80 8.11 3.20
C GLU A 130 35.93 8.19 2.17
N LYS A 131 36.08 7.16 1.32
CA LYS A 131 37.07 7.18 0.23
C LYS A 131 36.76 8.25 -0.81
N LYS A 132 35.49 8.41 -1.19
CA LYS A 132 35.05 9.44 -2.13
C LYS A 132 35.26 10.83 -1.55
N ASP A 133 34.92 11.04 -0.28
CA ASP A 133 35.11 12.33 0.40
C ASP A 133 36.59 12.69 0.51
N LYS A 134 37.47 11.72 0.79
CA LYS A 134 38.94 11.94 0.76
C LYS A 134 39.43 12.34 -0.63
N ALA A 135 39.03 11.62 -1.67
CA ALA A 135 39.42 11.95 -3.05
C ALA A 135 38.87 13.32 -3.49
N LEU A 136 37.65 13.67 -3.07
CA LEU A 136 37.06 14.99 -3.31
C LEU A 136 37.82 16.10 -2.57
N ALA A 137 38.23 15.86 -1.32
CA ALA A 137 39.03 16.81 -0.54
C ALA A 137 40.42 17.01 -1.17
N GLU A 138 41.07 15.94 -1.62
CA GLU A 138 42.34 16.01 -2.33
C GLU A 138 42.22 16.80 -3.65
N ALA A 139 41.17 16.53 -4.45
CA ALA A 139 40.89 17.28 -5.67
C ALA A 139 40.63 18.77 -5.38
N ALA A 140 39.87 19.09 -4.32
CA ALA A 140 39.64 20.47 -3.89
C ALA A 140 40.95 21.15 -3.47
N ALA A 141 41.82 20.46 -2.74
CA ALA A 141 43.13 20.98 -2.34
C ALA A 141 44.02 21.29 -3.56
N LEU A 142 44.04 20.40 -4.56
CA LEU A 142 44.78 20.62 -5.82
C LEU A 142 44.25 21.84 -6.57
N LEU A 143 42.93 22.01 -6.68
CA LEU A 143 42.31 23.19 -7.33
C LEU A 143 42.64 24.48 -6.59
N ILE A 144 42.61 24.47 -5.25
CA ILE A 144 43.00 25.63 -4.43
C ILE A 144 44.47 25.97 -4.65
N LEU A 145 45.35 24.97 -4.68
CA LEU A 145 46.78 25.17 -4.91
C LEU A 145 47.05 25.76 -6.30
N GLN A 146 46.41 25.22 -7.34
CA GLN A 146 46.52 25.74 -8.71
C GLN A 146 46.05 27.20 -8.81
N LYS A 147 44.95 27.54 -8.13
CA LYS A 147 44.45 28.93 -8.12
C LYS A 147 45.41 29.87 -7.39
N LYS A 148 46.05 29.41 -6.31
CA LYS A 148 47.05 30.20 -5.58
C LYS A 148 48.32 30.40 -6.39
N SER A 149 48.82 29.37 -7.06
CA SER A 149 50.01 29.50 -7.91
C SER A 149 49.77 30.44 -9.08
N GLN A 150 48.63 30.32 -9.77
CA GLN A 150 48.25 31.24 -10.85
C GLN A 150 48.25 32.70 -10.40
N ARG A 151 47.73 33.00 -9.21
CA ARG A 151 47.75 34.37 -8.66
C ARG A 151 49.17 34.88 -8.44
N LEU A 152 50.03 34.07 -7.82
CA LEU A 152 51.42 34.45 -7.57
C LEU A 152 52.18 34.75 -8.87
N PHE A 153 51.97 33.94 -9.91
CA PHE A 153 52.62 34.15 -11.22
C PHE A 153 51.99 35.25 -12.08
N LEU A 154 50.75 35.67 -11.80
CA LEU A 154 50.06 36.76 -12.51
C LEU A 154 50.27 38.14 -11.86
N ASP A 155 50.60 38.18 -10.56
CA ASP A 155 50.91 39.42 -9.84
C ASP A 155 52.37 39.88 -10.03
N GLU A 156 53.22 39.11 -10.72
CA GLU A 156 54.62 39.43 -11.04
C GLU A 156 54.84 40.01 -12.45
N GLU A 157 53.78 40.21 -13.24
CA GLU A 157 53.76 41.01 -14.49
C GLU A 157 53.04 42.36 -14.28
#